data_AF-A0A5J6LHV0-F1
#
_entry.id   AF-A0A5J6LHV0-F1
#
_cell.length_a   1.000
_cell.length_b   1.000
_cell.length_c   1.000
_cell.angle_alpha   90.00
_cell.angle_beta   90.00
_cell.angle_gamma   90.00
#
_symmetry.space_group_name_H-M   'P 1'
#
loop_
_entity.id
_entity.type
_entity.pdbx_description
1 polymer ?
#
loop_
_entity_poly.entity_id
_entity_poly.type
_entity_poly.pdbx_seq_one_letter_code
_entity_poly.pdbx_strand_id
1 'polypeptide(L)'
;MPPTKYKPLFNRRYLYWLAWAVAIAIVLLSATGREKPRKTFGISWQAQPAHWRMQIETQDLYQLDALLSTPATFGLAGRQLQATYYHAIQQRLSMPESEAQLSQFGWQSILTHDTSQIRLSLKMAAEPTETQLNWLLEQLHEPPTPLSDAEQQRILAEWRLDIQQPEARLMAELEHWQAPVMPEDHHWQLLLSGPALDAGQDEPSPPKSSALDTPEKATAYQMDSFAPAPYQLLAWPAPSIADATSLALNRVAVSALQLALNQQNTWRSYRLIWQPVSPQNRLVLILNEPQVKGTTATALPQLLTDEISDSLLLQAQAQLLEQLSERYSHPDFQHQWLELTAMLGLPIGSELTYATALQQLTADAIRQQLQLLLNADHQLSVTLKPF
;
A
#
# COMPACT_ATOMS: atom_id res chain seq x y z
N MET A 1 -38.20 -66.66 -44.10
CA MET A 1 -38.03 -65.56 -43.14
C MET A 1 -37.63 -64.31 -43.91
N PRO A 2 -38.45 -63.24 -43.91
CA PRO A 2 -38.18 -62.02 -44.66
C PRO A 2 -37.06 -61.18 -44.02
N PRO A 3 -36.18 -60.53 -44.80
CA PRO A 3 -35.04 -59.78 -44.29
C PRO A 3 -35.46 -58.45 -43.65
N THR A 4 -35.04 -58.23 -42.40
CA THR A 4 -35.23 -56.99 -41.65
C THR A 4 -34.38 -55.87 -42.26
N LYS A 5 -35.05 -54.88 -42.84
CA LYS A 5 -34.45 -53.69 -43.46
C LYS A 5 -33.91 -52.78 -42.36
N TYR A 6 -32.61 -52.85 -42.08
CA TYR A 6 -31.92 -51.99 -41.10
C TYR A 6 -32.07 -50.52 -41.50
N LYS A 7 -32.80 -49.74 -40.69
CA LYS A 7 -32.98 -48.30 -40.87
C LYS A 7 -32.05 -47.61 -39.86
N PRO A 8 -30.95 -46.99 -40.30
CA PRO A 8 -30.03 -46.34 -39.38
C PRO A 8 -30.76 -45.21 -38.64
N LEU A 9 -30.73 -45.26 -37.30
CA LEU A 9 -31.36 -44.29 -36.40
C LEU A 9 -30.86 -42.85 -36.62
N PHE A 10 -29.67 -42.69 -37.22
CA PHE A 10 -29.09 -41.39 -37.53
C PHE A 10 -28.68 -41.33 -39.01
N ASN A 11 -29.36 -40.46 -39.74
CA ASN A 11 -28.98 -40.15 -41.12
C ASN A 11 -27.65 -39.37 -41.10
N ARG A 12 -26.64 -39.86 -41.83
CA ARG A 12 -25.27 -39.30 -41.88
C ARG A 12 -25.24 -37.80 -42.16
N ARG A 13 -26.22 -37.27 -42.90
CA ARG A 13 -26.34 -35.82 -43.13
C ARG A 13 -26.61 -35.03 -41.85
N TYR A 14 -27.43 -35.54 -40.93
CA TYR A 14 -27.69 -34.87 -39.66
C TYR A 14 -26.46 -34.85 -38.76
N LEU A 15 -25.69 -35.95 -38.75
CA LEU A 15 -24.47 -36.03 -37.95
C LEU A 15 -23.39 -35.06 -38.46
N TYR A 16 -23.30 -34.88 -39.78
CA TYR A 16 -22.42 -33.88 -40.39
C TYR A 16 -22.84 -32.44 -40.03
N TRP A 17 -24.14 -32.13 -40.11
CA TRP A 17 -24.66 -30.81 -39.71
C TRP A 17 -24.48 -30.53 -38.21
N LEU A 18 -24.66 -31.54 -37.36
CA LEU A 18 -24.48 -31.43 -35.91
C LEU A 18 -23.02 -31.13 -35.55
N ALA A 19 -22.07 -31.80 -36.20
CA ALA A 19 -20.64 -31.53 -36.00
C ALA A 19 -20.27 -30.09 -36.38
N TRP A 20 -20.80 -29.58 -37.50
CA TRP A 20 -20.60 -28.19 -37.92
C TRP A 20 -21.27 -27.18 -36.98
N ALA A 21 -22.48 -27.46 -36.50
CA ALA A 21 -23.17 -26.61 -35.54
C ALA A 21 -22.42 -26.51 -34.20
N VAL A 22 -21.86 -27.63 -33.71
CA VAL A 22 -21.04 -27.65 -32.49
C VAL A 22 -19.74 -26.87 -32.70
N ALA A 23 -19.05 -27.04 -33.83
CA ALA A 23 -17.84 -26.27 -34.13
C ALA A 23 -18.11 -24.76 -34.21
N ILE A 24 -19.21 -24.34 -34.86
CA ILE A 24 -19.64 -22.94 -34.92
C ILE A 24 -20.02 -22.42 -33.53
N ALA A 25 -20.71 -23.22 -32.71
CA ALA A 25 -21.05 -22.85 -31.34
C ALA A 25 -19.81 -22.66 -30.47
N ILE A 26 -18.80 -23.54 -30.57
CA ILE A 26 -17.51 -23.39 -29.87
C ILE A 26 -16.80 -22.12 -30.32
N VAL A 27 -16.76 -21.82 -31.62
CA VAL A 27 -16.16 -20.60 -32.14
C VAL A 27 -16.90 -19.36 -31.65
N LEU A 28 -18.24 -19.36 -31.69
CA LEU A 28 -19.07 -18.26 -31.18
C LEU A 28 -18.88 -18.07 -29.66
N LEU A 29 -18.93 -19.15 -28.86
CA LEU A 29 -18.67 -19.09 -27.42
C LEU A 29 -17.24 -18.63 -27.11
N SER A 30 -16.25 -19.01 -27.92
CA SER A 30 -14.87 -18.54 -27.76
C SER A 30 -14.69 -17.08 -28.17
N ALA A 31 -15.50 -16.58 -29.10
CA ALA A 31 -15.48 -15.19 -29.55
C ALA A 31 -16.26 -14.27 -28.60
N THR A 32 -17.36 -14.74 -28.01
CA THR A 32 -18.16 -14.00 -27.01
C THR A 32 -17.67 -14.16 -25.58
N GLY A 33 -16.88 -15.21 -25.31
CA GLY A 33 -16.28 -15.51 -24.00
C GLY A 33 -14.89 -14.91 -23.80
N ARG A 34 -14.35 -14.15 -24.77
CA ARG A 34 -13.25 -13.23 -24.48
C ARG A 34 -13.82 -12.16 -23.57
N GLU A 35 -13.53 -12.29 -22.27
CA GLU A 35 -13.64 -11.20 -21.31
C GLU A 35 -13.23 -9.92 -22.02
N LYS A 36 -14.12 -8.92 -22.05
CA LYS A 36 -13.74 -7.61 -22.60
C LYS A 36 -12.39 -7.26 -21.98
N PRO A 37 -11.35 -6.93 -22.79
CA PRO A 37 -10.07 -6.58 -22.23
C PRO A 37 -10.33 -5.55 -21.14
N ARG A 38 -9.89 -5.86 -19.91
CA ARG A 38 -10.10 -4.98 -18.75
C ARG A 38 -9.65 -3.60 -19.19
N LYS A 39 -10.54 -2.61 -19.18
CA LYS A 39 -10.15 -1.22 -19.42
C LYS A 39 -9.14 -0.90 -18.32
N THR A 40 -7.88 -0.79 -18.68
CA THR A 40 -6.85 -0.27 -17.79
C THR A 40 -7.20 1.17 -17.49
N PHE A 41 -7.11 1.59 -16.23
CA PHE A 41 -7.19 3.00 -15.90
C PHE A 41 -5.84 3.64 -16.26
N GLY A 42 -5.88 4.67 -17.09
CA GLY A 42 -4.67 5.37 -17.54
C GLY A 42 -4.20 6.33 -16.46
N ILE A 43 -2.98 6.11 -15.97
CA ILE A 43 -2.26 7.05 -15.11
C ILE A 43 -1.31 7.83 -16.01
N SER A 44 -1.29 9.15 -15.89
CA SER A 44 -0.32 10.00 -16.59
C SER A 44 0.38 10.93 -15.62
N TRP A 45 1.58 11.38 -15.98
CA TRP A 45 2.34 12.38 -15.23
C TRP A 45 2.42 13.68 -16.04
N GLN A 46 2.31 14.81 -15.37
CA GLN A 46 2.51 16.14 -15.97
C GLN A 46 3.58 16.88 -15.18
N ALA A 47 4.63 17.37 -15.85
CA ALA A 47 5.74 18.04 -15.17
C ALA A 47 5.45 19.49 -14.74
N GLN A 48 4.52 20.18 -15.40
CA GLN A 48 4.24 21.61 -15.17
C GLN A 48 2.73 21.88 -15.00
N PRO A 49 2.27 22.16 -13.76
CA PRO A 49 2.96 21.86 -12.50
C PRO A 49 3.05 20.35 -12.27
N ALA A 50 4.03 19.92 -11.48
CA ALA A 50 4.33 18.50 -11.23
C ALA A 50 3.16 17.79 -10.52
N HIS A 51 2.40 16.94 -11.24
CA HIS A 51 1.30 16.16 -10.65
C HIS A 51 0.97 14.88 -11.42
N TRP A 52 0.47 13.88 -10.69
CA TRP A 52 -0.08 12.65 -11.25
C TRP A 52 -1.56 12.84 -11.60
N ARG A 53 -2.02 12.17 -12.65
CA ARG A 53 -3.40 12.26 -13.14
C ARG A 53 -3.97 10.87 -13.39
N MET A 54 -5.25 10.67 -13.07
CA MET A 54 -5.96 9.43 -13.41
C MET A 54 -7.45 9.68 -13.61
N GLN A 55 -7.98 9.22 -14.74
CA GLN A 55 -9.41 9.27 -15.00
C GLN A 55 -10.16 8.18 -14.23
N ILE A 56 -11.22 8.56 -13.50
CA ILE A 56 -12.13 7.65 -12.82
C ILE A 56 -13.56 7.96 -13.29
N GLU A 57 -14.07 7.18 -14.26
CA GLU A 57 -15.38 7.40 -14.90
C GLU A 57 -16.56 7.47 -13.91
N THR A 58 -16.45 6.84 -12.73
CA THR A 58 -17.51 6.77 -11.72
C THR A 58 -17.51 7.93 -10.71
N GLN A 59 -16.55 8.86 -10.78
CA GLN A 59 -16.52 10.02 -9.88
C GLN A 59 -17.36 11.17 -10.43
N ASP A 60 -18.14 11.82 -9.57
CA ASP A 60 -18.95 12.99 -9.97
C ASP A 60 -18.15 14.31 -9.96
N LEU A 61 -17.13 14.40 -9.12
CA LEU A 61 -16.30 15.59 -8.90
C LEU A 61 -14.83 15.24 -9.14
N TYR A 62 -14.06 16.25 -9.49
CA TYR A 62 -12.60 16.15 -9.49
C TYR A 62 -12.09 16.18 -8.05
N GLN A 63 -11.08 15.37 -7.77
CA GLN A 63 -10.39 15.32 -6.49
C GLN A 63 -8.89 15.53 -6.71
N LEU A 64 -8.35 16.56 -6.08
CA LEU A 64 -6.93 16.84 -5.99
C LEU A 64 -6.45 16.51 -4.58
N ASP A 65 -5.58 15.51 -4.44
CA ASP A 65 -4.91 15.18 -3.20
C ASP A 65 -3.47 15.70 -3.23
N ALA A 66 -3.10 16.48 -2.24
CA ALA A 66 -1.70 16.81 -1.96
C ALA A 66 -1.22 15.95 -0.78
N LEU A 67 -0.17 15.17 -1.00
CA LEU A 67 0.40 14.24 -0.04
C LEU A 67 1.79 14.70 0.40
N LEU A 68 1.99 14.79 1.72
CA LEU A 68 3.30 14.99 2.33
C LEU A 68 3.68 13.73 3.10
N SER A 69 4.76 13.08 2.68
CA SER A 69 5.34 11.95 3.42
C SER A 69 6.00 12.48 4.70
N THR A 70 5.64 11.91 5.85
CA THR A 70 6.27 12.21 7.13
C THR A 70 6.92 10.95 7.72
N PRO A 71 7.90 11.08 8.62
CA PRO A 71 8.26 9.98 9.50
C PRO A 71 7.03 9.41 10.20
N ALA A 72 7.13 8.16 10.65
CA ALA A 72 6.05 7.52 11.37
C ALA A 72 5.70 8.29 12.66
N THR A 73 4.45 8.22 13.12
CA THR A 73 3.97 8.92 14.33
C THR A 73 3.98 8.04 15.57
N PHE A 74 4.83 7.00 15.62
CA PHE A 74 4.90 6.13 16.80
C PHE A 74 5.78 6.74 17.88
N GLY A 75 6.83 7.46 17.48
CA GLY A 75 7.74 8.23 18.30
C GLY A 75 7.31 9.69 18.45
N LEU A 76 7.91 10.35 19.46
CA LEU A 76 7.59 11.73 19.78
C LEU A 76 8.03 12.70 18.66
N ALA A 77 9.21 12.47 18.08
CA ALA A 77 9.77 13.35 17.05
C ALA A 77 8.90 13.37 15.79
N GLY A 78 8.50 12.20 15.28
CA GLY A 78 7.60 12.10 14.14
C GLY A 78 6.23 12.72 14.41
N ARG A 79 5.65 12.50 15.61
CA ARG A 79 4.40 13.17 16.03
C ARG A 79 4.50 14.68 16.07
N GLN A 80 5.54 15.22 16.70
CA GLN A 80 5.75 16.66 16.80
C GLN A 80 5.92 17.27 15.42
N LEU A 81 6.70 16.62 14.55
CA LEU A 81 6.91 17.08 13.19
C LEU A 81 5.59 17.09 12.40
N GLN A 82 4.85 15.99 12.41
CA GLN A 82 3.58 15.88 11.69
C GLN A 82 2.57 16.92 12.20
N ALA A 83 2.46 17.10 13.53
CA ALA A 83 1.61 18.11 14.12
C ALA A 83 2.02 19.54 13.71
N THR A 84 3.32 19.80 13.59
CA THR A 84 3.85 21.09 13.13
C THR A 84 3.38 21.41 11.71
N TYR A 85 3.55 20.47 10.76
CA TYR A 85 3.05 20.67 9.39
C TYR A 85 1.53 20.77 9.35
N TYR A 86 0.83 19.84 10.01
CA TYR A 86 -0.63 19.80 10.01
C TYR A 86 -1.20 21.14 10.48
N HIS A 87 -0.70 21.66 11.60
CA HIS A 87 -1.13 22.94 12.13
C HIS A 87 -0.76 24.12 11.23
N ALA A 88 0.47 24.16 10.69
CA ALA A 88 0.89 25.23 9.77
C ALA A 88 0.00 25.28 8.52
N ILE A 89 -0.30 24.14 7.89
CA ILE A 89 -1.19 24.06 6.73
C ILE A 89 -2.60 24.48 7.12
N GLN A 90 -3.13 23.96 8.23
CA GLN A 90 -4.46 24.30 8.70
C GLN A 90 -4.61 25.79 8.93
N GLN A 91 -3.64 26.43 9.60
CA GLN A 91 -3.62 27.86 9.81
C GLN A 91 -3.61 28.63 8.49
N ARG A 92 -2.74 28.27 7.54
CA ARG A 92 -2.66 28.93 6.22
C ARG A 92 -3.96 28.82 5.44
N LEU A 93 -4.57 27.64 5.40
CA LEU A 93 -5.83 27.41 4.70
C LEU A 93 -7.03 28.09 5.39
N SER A 94 -6.92 28.41 6.68
CA SER A 94 -7.94 29.13 7.47
C SER A 94 -7.71 30.64 7.51
N MET A 95 -6.68 31.17 6.83
CA MET A 95 -6.51 32.61 6.71
C MET A 95 -7.63 33.19 5.82
N PRO A 96 -8.19 34.37 6.14
CA PRO A 96 -9.30 34.94 5.37
C PRO A 96 -9.04 35.07 3.86
N GLU A 97 -7.79 35.35 3.47
CA GLU A 97 -7.38 35.45 2.07
C GLU A 97 -7.41 34.08 1.39
N SER A 98 -6.87 33.05 2.03
CA SER A 98 -6.90 31.67 1.52
C SER A 98 -8.31 31.10 1.46
N GLU A 99 -9.15 31.34 2.47
CA GLU A 99 -10.56 30.93 2.47
C GLU A 99 -11.34 31.60 1.34
N ALA A 100 -11.12 32.91 1.13
CA ALA A 100 -11.73 33.63 0.02
C ALA A 100 -11.28 33.07 -1.33
N GLN A 101 -10.00 32.73 -1.48
CA GLN A 101 -9.44 32.17 -2.70
C GLN A 101 -9.99 30.75 -2.99
N LEU A 102 -10.02 29.87 -1.99
CA LEU A 102 -10.61 28.53 -2.10
C LEU A 102 -12.08 28.58 -2.49
N SER A 103 -12.84 29.51 -1.87
CA SER A 103 -14.24 29.74 -2.18
C SER A 103 -14.43 30.26 -3.61
N GLN A 104 -13.57 31.18 -4.07
CA GLN A 104 -13.57 31.69 -5.44
C GLN A 104 -13.29 30.56 -6.46
N PHE A 105 -12.41 29.62 -6.11
CA PHE A 105 -12.14 28.44 -6.93
C PHE A 105 -13.24 27.36 -6.85
N GLY A 106 -14.16 27.47 -5.90
CA GLY A 106 -15.18 26.45 -5.64
C GLY A 106 -14.59 25.16 -5.08
N TRP A 107 -13.48 25.24 -4.35
CA TRP A 107 -12.78 24.09 -3.78
C TRP A 107 -13.24 23.82 -2.35
N GLN A 108 -13.49 22.54 -2.05
CA GLN A 108 -13.78 22.08 -0.69
C GLN A 108 -12.55 21.34 -0.17
N SER A 109 -11.91 21.88 0.87
CA SER A 109 -10.70 21.33 1.46
C SER A 109 -11.01 20.46 2.67
N ILE A 110 -10.30 19.33 2.77
CA ILE A 110 -10.28 18.46 3.93
C ILE A 110 -8.82 18.12 4.21
N LEU A 111 -8.33 18.52 5.38
CA LEU A 111 -6.99 18.15 5.85
C LEU A 111 -7.11 16.95 6.78
N THR A 112 -6.32 15.91 6.50
CA THR A 112 -6.24 14.69 7.31
C THR A 112 -4.78 14.31 7.52
N HIS A 113 -4.52 13.50 8.54
CA HIS A 113 -3.22 12.89 8.76
C HIS A 113 -3.42 11.44 9.17
N ASP A 114 -2.44 10.59 8.84
CA ASP A 114 -2.37 9.21 9.32
C ASP A 114 -1.02 8.96 10.00
N THR A 115 -0.63 7.69 10.13
CA THR A 115 0.62 7.32 10.81
C THR A 115 1.90 7.80 10.11
N SER A 116 1.88 8.14 8.82
CA SER A 116 3.10 8.46 8.05
C SER A 116 2.89 9.47 6.93
N GLN A 117 1.71 10.08 6.81
CA GLN A 117 1.45 11.12 5.83
C GLN A 117 0.44 12.16 6.33
N ILE A 118 0.55 13.34 5.73
CA ILE A 118 -0.48 14.38 5.79
C ILE A 118 -1.09 14.48 4.40
N ARG A 119 -2.42 14.50 4.34
CA ARG A 119 -3.20 14.62 3.10
C ARG A 119 -4.10 15.84 3.16
N LEU A 120 -3.95 16.71 2.16
CA LEU A 120 -4.93 17.73 1.84
C LEU A 120 -5.75 17.27 0.63
N SER A 121 -7.02 16.95 0.84
CA SER A 121 -7.95 16.58 -0.22
C SER A 121 -8.82 17.77 -0.60
N LEU A 122 -8.84 18.09 -1.90
CA LEU A 122 -9.61 19.19 -2.48
C LEU A 122 -10.62 18.62 -3.48
N LYS A 123 -11.92 18.83 -3.22
CA LYS A 123 -12.99 18.44 -4.16
C LYS A 123 -13.47 19.65 -4.94
N MET A 124 -13.65 19.48 -6.25
CA MET A 124 -13.99 20.57 -7.17
C MET A 124 -14.84 20.09 -8.36
N ALA A 125 -15.64 21.00 -8.93
CA ALA A 125 -16.56 20.68 -10.02
C ALA A 125 -15.91 20.66 -11.42
N ALA A 126 -14.75 21.31 -11.57
CA ALA A 126 -14.01 21.42 -12.83
C ALA A 126 -12.53 21.12 -12.60
N GLU A 127 -11.83 20.70 -13.65
CA GLU A 127 -10.39 20.48 -13.61
C GLU A 127 -9.64 21.74 -13.15
N PRO A 128 -8.68 21.63 -12.22
CA PRO A 128 -7.95 22.79 -11.72
C PRO A 128 -7.05 23.37 -12.82
N THR A 129 -7.01 24.70 -12.93
CA THR A 129 -6.10 25.38 -13.85
C THR A 129 -4.68 25.40 -13.31
N GLU A 130 -3.70 25.59 -14.19
CA GLU A 130 -2.29 25.72 -13.81
C GLU A 130 -2.07 26.83 -12.76
N THR A 131 -2.76 27.97 -12.89
CA THR A 131 -2.69 29.05 -11.91
C THR A 131 -3.19 28.62 -10.52
N GLN A 132 -4.25 27.82 -10.47
CA GLN A 132 -4.79 27.31 -9.21
C GLN A 132 -3.84 26.29 -8.56
N LEU A 133 -3.24 25.41 -9.36
CA LEU A 133 -2.24 24.44 -8.88
C LEU A 133 -0.96 25.12 -8.38
N ASN A 134 -0.47 26.14 -9.09
CA ASN A 134 0.69 26.91 -8.66
C ASN A 134 0.42 27.66 -7.35
N TRP A 135 -0.74 28.32 -7.22
CA TRP A 135 -1.14 28.95 -5.97
C TRP A 135 -1.16 27.94 -4.80
N LEU A 136 -1.72 26.75 -5.02
CA LEU A 136 -1.74 25.71 -3.98
C LEU A 136 -0.33 25.28 -3.59
N LEU A 137 0.55 25.05 -4.57
CA LEU A 137 1.94 24.68 -4.32
C LEU A 137 2.68 25.75 -3.51
N GLU A 138 2.47 27.04 -3.81
CA GLU A 138 3.02 28.14 -3.03
C GLU A 138 2.59 28.06 -1.56
N GLN A 139 1.30 27.84 -1.29
CA GLN A 139 0.78 27.68 0.08
C GLN A 139 1.37 26.48 0.82
N LEU A 140 1.63 25.38 0.10
CA LEU A 140 2.13 24.14 0.67
C LEU A 140 3.65 24.14 0.92
N HIS A 141 4.43 24.87 0.12
CA HIS A 141 5.90 24.91 0.22
C HIS A 141 6.43 25.95 1.23
N GLU A 142 5.56 26.83 1.75
CA GLU A 142 5.97 27.73 2.81
C GLU A 142 6.49 26.95 4.03
N PRO A 143 7.59 27.40 4.67
CA PRO A 143 8.18 26.71 5.81
C PRO A 143 7.20 26.72 6.99
N PRO A 144 7.01 25.57 7.67
CA PRO A 144 6.06 25.50 8.78
C PRO A 144 6.51 26.39 9.93
N THR A 145 5.55 27.03 10.59
CA THR A 145 5.79 27.75 11.84
C THR A 145 5.99 26.74 12.97
N PRO A 146 6.96 26.94 13.87
CA PRO A 146 7.15 26.05 15.00
C PRO A 146 5.92 26.07 15.92
N LEU A 147 5.57 24.91 16.48
CA LEU A 147 4.50 24.79 17.46
C LEU A 147 4.81 25.62 18.71
N SER A 148 3.77 26.17 19.33
CA SER A 148 3.89 26.84 20.63
C SER A 148 4.28 25.86 21.73
N ASP A 149 4.89 26.37 22.81
CA ASP A 149 5.28 25.54 23.96
C ASP A 149 4.08 24.77 24.54
N ALA A 150 2.90 25.39 24.58
CA ALA A 150 1.68 24.75 25.08
C ALA A 150 1.25 23.55 24.23
N GLU A 151 1.34 23.66 22.90
CA GLU A 151 1.01 22.57 21.97
C GLU A 151 2.05 21.45 22.06
N GLN A 152 3.34 21.78 22.16
CA GLN A 152 4.39 20.80 22.34
C GLN A 152 4.19 19.99 23.64
N GLN A 153 3.83 20.66 24.74
CA GLN A 153 3.52 20.00 26.01
C GLN A 153 2.27 19.12 25.93
N ARG A 154 1.24 19.56 25.18
CA ARG A 154 0.04 18.75 24.95
C ARG A 154 0.37 17.48 24.18
N ILE A 155 1.11 17.58 23.07
CA ILE A 155 1.54 16.41 22.26
C ILE A 155 2.39 15.46 23.11
N LEU A 156 3.29 15.99 23.93
CA LEU A 156 4.09 15.19 24.85
C LEU A 156 3.23 14.45 25.87
N ALA A 157 2.21 15.10 26.42
CA ALA A 157 1.28 14.48 27.37
C ALA A 157 0.43 13.38 26.70
N GLU A 158 -0.12 13.64 25.51
CA GLU A 158 -0.86 12.66 24.71
C GLU A 158 0.01 11.44 24.36
N TRP A 159 1.24 11.67 23.89
CA TRP A 159 2.19 10.59 23.62
C TRP A 159 2.50 9.76 24.87
N ARG A 160 2.70 10.40 26.04
CA ARG A 160 2.94 9.70 27.30
C ARG A 160 1.76 8.83 27.75
N LEU A 161 0.53 9.21 27.41
CA LEU A 161 -0.65 8.39 27.68
C LEU A 161 -0.70 7.20 26.72
N ASP A 162 -0.42 7.42 25.43
CA ASP A 162 -0.45 6.36 24.41
C ASP A 162 0.59 5.26 24.68
N ILE A 163 1.82 5.64 25.04
CA ILE A 163 2.90 4.66 25.33
C ILE A 163 2.66 3.85 26.61
N GLN A 164 1.58 4.09 27.35
CA GLN A 164 1.16 3.17 28.42
C GLN A 164 0.65 1.84 27.84
N GLN A 165 0.18 1.85 26.58
CA GLN A 165 -0.22 0.64 25.88
C GLN A 165 1.02 -0.14 25.41
N PRO A 166 1.08 -1.47 25.61
CA PRO A 166 2.25 -2.27 25.28
C PRO A 166 2.66 -2.17 23.79
N GLU A 167 1.70 -2.24 22.86
CA GLU A 167 1.98 -2.14 21.42
C GLU A 167 2.52 -0.75 21.05
N ALA A 168 1.90 0.33 21.55
CA ALA A 168 2.33 1.69 21.28
C ALA A 168 3.75 1.94 21.80
N ARG A 169 4.09 1.39 22.99
CA ARG A 169 5.43 1.45 23.55
C ARG A 169 6.46 0.70 22.68
N LEU A 170 6.13 -0.49 22.20
CA LEU A 170 6.99 -1.25 21.29
C LEU A 170 7.26 -0.51 19.98
N MET A 171 6.22 0.08 19.39
CA MET A 171 6.35 0.85 18.15
C MET A 171 7.12 2.16 18.36
N ALA A 172 6.93 2.84 19.49
CA ALA A 172 7.71 4.03 19.85
C ALA A 172 9.19 3.71 20.04
N GLU A 173 9.50 2.56 20.64
CA GLU A 173 10.87 2.08 20.78
C GLU A 173 11.47 1.78 19.39
N LEU A 174 10.76 1.05 18.53
CA LEU A 174 11.18 0.79 17.14
C LEU A 174 11.59 2.08 16.41
N GLU A 175 10.83 3.16 16.57
CA GLU A 175 11.14 4.45 15.97
C GLU A 175 12.34 5.14 16.64
N HIS A 176 12.58 4.96 17.95
CA HIS A 176 13.76 5.51 18.62
C HIS A 176 15.08 4.98 18.02
N TRP A 177 15.11 3.71 17.64
CA TRP A 177 16.27 3.09 17.01
C TRP A 177 16.53 3.59 15.59
N GLN A 178 15.48 4.06 14.92
CA GLN A 178 15.53 4.56 13.56
C GLN A 178 15.49 6.09 13.58
N ALA A 179 16.67 6.72 13.53
CA ALA A 179 16.76 8.17 13.46
C ALA A 179 15.75 8.69 12.41
N PRO A 180 14.83 9.60 12.78
CA PRO A 180 13.84 10.09 11.83
C PRO A 180 14.60 10.73 10.67
N VAL A 181 14.51 10.12 9.50
CA VAL A 181 15.04 10.70 8.28
C VAL A 181 14.08 11.83 7.94
N MET A 182 14.48 13.05 8.28
CA MET A 182 13.81 14.23 7.77
C MET A 182 13.96 14.21 6.25
N PRO A 183 12.87 14.23 5.48
CA PRO A 183 13.00 14.47 4.05
C PRO A 183 13.68 15.83 3.89
N GLU A 184 14.88 15.85 3.28
CA GLU A 184 15.66 17.08 3.10
C GLU A 184 14.87 18.13 2.30
N ASP A 185 13.90 17.66 1.51
CA ASP A 185 12.96 18.48 0.78
C ASP A 185 11.51 18.09 1.10
N HIS A 186 10.69 19.09 1.45
CA HIS A 186 9.25 18.98 1.73
C HIS A 186 8.44 18.79 0.44
N HIS A 187 8.75 17.77 -0.34
CA HIS A 187 8.13 17.54 -1.65
C HIS A 187 6.71 17.03 -1.48
N TRP A 188 5.75 17.92 -1.73
CA TRP A 188 4.35 17.56 -1.87
C TRP A 188 4.12 16.80 -3.18
N GLN A 189 3.49 15.64 -3.09
CA GLN A 189 3.03 14.91 -4.27
C GLN A 189 1.57 15.28 -4.55
N LEU A 190 1.30 15.82 -5.74
CA LEU A 190 -0.04 16.15 -6.18
C LEU A 190 -0.64 15.01 -7.01
N LEU A 191 -1.86 14.61 -6.69
CA LEU A 191 -2.64 13.57 -7.36
C LEU A 191 -3.99 14.13 -7.80
N LEU A 192 -4.26 14.17 -9.10
CA LEU A 192 -5.53 14.64 -9.66
C LEU A 192 -6.32 13.45 -10.21
N SER A 193 -7.56 13.31 -9.76
CA SER A 193 -8.51 12.30 -10.24
C SER A 193 -9.86 12.92 -10.59
N GLY A 194 -10.59 12.32 -11.54
CA GLY A 194 -11.90 12.82 -11.95
C GLY A 194 -12.51 12.13 -13.19
N PRO A 195 -13.77 12.44 -13.53
CA PRO A 195 -14.54 11.71 -14.56
C PRO A 195 -14.05 11.92 -15.99
N ALA A 196 -13.51 13.09 -16.30
CA ALA A 196 -13.15 13.51 -17.66
C ALA A 196 -11.78 14.20 -17.64
N LEU A 197 -10.76 13.49 -17.18
CA LEU A 197 -9.37 13.89 -17.34
C LEU A 197 -8.86 13.31 -18.65
N ASP A 198 -8.35 14.18 -19.52
CA ASP A 198 -7.60 13.71 -20.68
C ASP A 198 -6.35 12.98 -20.17
N ALA A 199 -6.12 11.76 -20.66
CA ALA A 199 -4.83 11.11 -20.52
C ALA A 199 -3.80 12.04 -21.18
N GLY A 200 -3.00 12.72 -20.37
CA GLY A 200 -1.99 13.65 -20.85
C GLY A 200 -0.99 12.95 -21.77
N GLN A 201 -0.07 13.72 -22.36
CA GLN A 201 1.09 13.09 -22.98
C GLN A 201 1.89 12.39 -21.88
N ASP A 202 2.23 11.12 -22.08
CA ASP A 202 3.05 10.33 -21.16
C ASP A 202 4.45 10.95 -21.07
N GLU A 203 4.63 11.92 -20.17
CA GLU A 203 5.95 12.40 -19.82
C GLU A 203 6.64 11.39 -18.90
N PRO A 204 7.95 11.15 -19.07
CA PRO A 204 8.68 10.26 -18.18
C PRO A 204 8.56 10.78 -16.74
N SER A 205 7.99 9.96 -15.86
CA SER A 205 7.88 10.26 -14.44
C SER A 205 9.26 10.51 -13.85
N PRO A 206 9.41 11.47 -12.90
CA PRO A 206 10.70 11.72 -12.26
C PRO A 206 11.17 10.44 -11.54
N PRO A 207 12.42 10.00 -11.74
CA PRO A 207 12.96 8.88 -10.97
C PRO A 207 13.01 9.28 -9.51
N LYS A 208 12.41 8.48 -8.63
CA LYS A 208 12.52 8.73 -7.19
C LYS A 208 13.94 8.38 -6.74
N SER A 209 14.55 9.27 -5.97
CA SER A 209 15.87 9.04 -5.38
C SER A 209 15.79 7.80 -4.49
N SER A 210 16.60 6.77 -4.79
CA SER A 210 16.69 5.57 -3.96
C SER A 210 17.01 5.97 -2.53
N ALA A 211 16.10 5.67 -1.59
CA ALA A 211 16.42 5.74 -0.18
C ALA A 211 17.65 4.84 0.08
N LEU A 212 18.58 5.33 0.89
CA LEU A 212 19.78 4.60 1.25
C LEU A 212 19.38 3.37 2.07
N ASP A 213 19.37 2.19 1.44
CA ASP A 213 19.27 0.89 2.13
C ASP A 213 20.50 0.73 3.01
N THR A 214 20.46 1.29 4.22
CA THR A 214 21.46 0.96 5.23
C THR A 214 20.88 -0.19 6.04
N PRO A 215 21.35 -1.44 5.83
CA PRO A 215 20.91 -2.55 6.65
C PRO A 215 21.29 -2.27 8.11
N GLU A 216 20.29 -2.02 8.95
CA GLU A 216 20.48 -2.01 10.38
C GLU A 216 20.94 -3.40 10.83
N LYS A 217 21.93 -3.43 11.73
CA LYS A 217 22.41 -4.69 12.30
C LYS A 217 21.35 -5.28 13.22
N ALA A 218 21.19 -6.61 13.20
CA ALA A 218 20.35 -7.32 14.15
C ALA A 218 20.65 -6.88 15.59
N THR A 219 19.61 -6.44 16.29
CA THR A 219 19.69 -5.95 17.66
C THR A 219 18.56 -6.58 18.45
N ALA A 220 18.87 -7.14 19.62
CA ALA A 220 17.88 -7.71 20.53
C ALA A 220 17.87 -6.90 21.83
N TYR A 221 16.69 -6.42 22.23
CA TYR A 221 16.50 -5.57 23.39
C TYR A 221 15.33 -6.05 24.26
N GLN A 222 15.45 -5.84 25.57
CA GLN A 222 14.44 -6.20 26.56
C GLN A 222 14.14 -5.00 27.45
N MET A 223 12.87 -4.76 27.70
CA MET A 223 12.38 -3.68 28.56
C MET A 223 11.35 -4.20 29.55
N ASP A 224 11.33 -3.59 30.73
CA ASP A 224 10.30 -3.87 31.73
C ASP A 224 9.04 -3.03 31.47
N SER A 225 7.87 -3.65 31.67
CA SER A 225 6.57 -3.07 31.42
C SER A 225 5.57 -3.48 32.49
N PHE A 226 4.64 -2.57 32.80
CA PHE A 226 3.47 -2.86 33.66
C PHE A 226 2.38 -3.66 32.93
N ALA A 227 2.69 -4.21 31.76
CA ALA A 227 1.78 -5.06 31.01
C ALA A 227 1.50 -6.36 31.79
N PRO A 228 0.26 -6.88 31.78
CA PRO A 228 -0.09 -8.12 32.47
C PRO A 228 0.53 -9.38 31.82
N ALA A 229 1.05 -9.25 30.59
CA ALA A 229 1.61 -10.35 29.83
C ALA A 229 2.79 -9.88 28.97
N PRO A 230 3.70 -10.78 28.54
CA PRO A 230 4.81 -10.41 27.68
C PRO A 230 4.33 -10.03 26.28
N TYR A 231 4.99 -9.03 25.68
CA TYR A 231 4.82 -8.66 24.28
C TYR A 231 6.17 -8.72 23.58
N GLN A 232 6.17 -9.10 22.30
CA GLN A 232 7.37 -9.12 21.49
C GLN A 232 7.12 -8.44 20.15
N LEU A 233 7.98 -7.49 19.78
CA LEU A 233 8.04 -6.90 18.45
C LEU A 233 9.24 -7.48 17.72
N LEU A 234 9.00 -7.93 16.51
CA LEU A 234 10.02 -8.30 15.54
C LEU A 234 9.88 -7.37 14.34
N ALA A 235 10.97 -6.77 13.89
CA ALA A 235 10.97 -5.92 12.71
C ALA A 235 12.12 -6.31 11.79
N TRP A 236 11.84 -6.28 10.49
CA TRP A 236 12.81 -6.51 9.44
C TRP A 236 12.76 -5.35 8.44
N PRO A 237 13.92 -4.85 7.97
CA PRO A 237 13.92 -3.95 6.83
C PRO A 237 13.37 -4.71 5.62
N ALA A 238 12.45 -4.08 4.89
CA ALA A 238 11.92 -4.65 3.66
C ALA A 238 12.76 -4.17 2.47
N PRO A 239 13.03 -5.03 1.47
CA PRO A 239 13.73 -4.62 0.25
C PRO A 239 13.03 -3.44 -0.41
N SER A 240 13.81 -2.46 -0.88
CA SER A 240 13.30 -1.33 -1.63
C SER A 240 12.53 -1.77 -2.88
N ILE A 241 11.38 -1.13 -3.10
CA ILE A 241 10.49 -1.45 -4.22
C ILE A 241 10.93 -0.60 -5.42
N ALA A 242 11.62 -1.23 -6.36
CA ALA A 242 12.13 -0.57 -7.55
C ALA A 242 11.09 -0.50 -8.68
N ASP A 243 10.15 -1.44 -8.71
CA ASP A 243 9.20 -1.61 -9.80
C ASP A 243 7.92 -2.34 -9.36
N ALA A 244 6.95 -2.43 -10.27
CA ALA A 244 5.69 -3.12 -10.02
C ALA A 244 5.85 -4.63 -9.79
N THR A 245 6.89 -5.25 -10.36
CA THR A 245 7.20 -6.67 -10.20
C THR A 245 7.64 -6.98 -8.76
N SER A 246 8.57 -6.19 -8.23
CA SER A 246 9.04 -6.30 -6.85
C SER A 246 7.93 -5.97 -5.85
N LEU A 247 7.05 -5.01 -6.17
CA LEU A 247 5.84 -4.75 -5.38
C LEU A 247 4.91 -5.99 -5.32
N ALA A 248 4.64 -6.63 -6.47
CA ALA A 248 3.82 -7.84 -6.56
C ALA A 248 4.41 -8.98 -5.74
N LEU A 249 5.71 -9.24 -5.91
CA LEU A 249 6.43 -10.28 -5.19
C LEU A 249 6.41 -10.06 -3.68
N ASN A 250 6.71 -8.85 -3.21
CA ASN A 250 6.63 -8.48 -1.79
C ASN A 250 5.21 -8.65 -1.23
N ARG A 251 4.20 -8.20 -1.97
CA ARG A 251 2.80 -8.30 -1.52
C ARG A 251 2.35 -9.75 -1.36
N VAL A 252 2.70 -10.63 -2.30
CA VAL A 252 2.35 -12.06 -2.21
C VAL A 252 3.10 -12.72 -1.07
N ALA A 253 4.39 -12.42 -0.88
CA ALA A 253 5.17 -12.94 0.24
C ALA A 253 4.54 -12.54 1.59
N VAL A 254 4.22 -11.25 1.79
CA VAL A 254 3.55 -10.78 3.02
C VAL A 254 2.18 -11.41 3.20
N SER A 255 1.40 -11.59 2.12
CA SER A 255 0.09 -12.25 2.20
C SER A 255 0.22 -13.74 2.54
N ALA A 256 1.23 -14.44 2.02
CA ALA A 256 1.51 -15.82 2.38
C ALA A 256 1.91 -15.95 3.84
N LEU A 257 2.76 -15.04 4.33
CA LEU A 257 3.11 -14.97 5.74
C LEU A 257 1.87 -14.76 6.61
N GLN A 258 0.98 -13.85 6.23
CA GLN A 258 -0.27 -13.61 6.95
C GLN A 258 -1.16 -14.85 6.98
N LEU A 259 -1.30 -15.59 5.87
CA LEU A 259 -2.05 -16.85 5.84
C LEU A 259 -1.41 -17.92 6.73
N ALA A 260 -0.08 -18.04 6.72
CA ALA A 260 0.63 -18.99 7.56
C ALA A 260 0.41 -18.69 9.06
N LEU A 261 0.57 -17.42 9.47
CA LEU A 261 0.32 -16.97 10.84
C LEU A 261 -1.13 -17.28 11.28
N ASN A 262 -2.11 -17.06 10.41
CA ASN A 262 -3.52 -17.35 10.69
C ASN A 262 -3.83 -18.85 10.84
N GLN A 263 -3.09 -19.73 10.17
CA GLN A 263 -3.25 -21.18 10.30
C GLN A 263 -2.64 -21.70 11.62
N GLN A 264 -1.68 -20.99 12.19
CA GLN A 264 -1.03 -21.36 13.44
C GLN A 264 -1.88 -20.97 14.66
N ASN A 265 -2.50 -21.97 15.29
CA ASN A 265 -3.28 -21.80 16.52
C ASN A 265 -2.44 -21.31 17.72
N THR A 266 -1.12 -21.36 17.64
CA THR A 266 -0.16 -20.94 18.68
C THR A 266 0.00 -19.41 18.76
N TRP A 267 -0.34 -18.67 17.71
CA TRP A 267 -0.12 -17.23 17.62
C TRP A 267 -1.43 -16.46 17.44
N ARG A 268 -2.46 -16.81 18.22
CA ARG A 268 -3.83 -16.26 18.07
C ARG A 268 -3.95 -14.74 18.21
N SER A 269 -2.95 -14.09 18.81
CA SER A 269 -2.94 -12.65 19.03
C SER A 269 -1.66 -12.07 18.45
N TYR A 270 -1.68 -11.83 17.14
CA TYR A 270 -0.59 -11.18 16.43
C TYR A 270 -1.09 -9.97 15.63
N ARG A 271 -0.17 -9.06 15.35
CA ARG A 271 -0.38 -7.95 14.41
C ARG A 271 0.77 -7.90 13.43
N LEU A 272 0.47 -8.04 12.14
CA LEU A 272 1.43 -7.90 11.05
C LEU A 272 1.24 -6.54 10.38
N ILE A 273 2.30 -5.76 10.27
CA ILE A 273 2.31 -4.44 9.66
C ILE A 273 3.35 -4.46 8.54
N TRP A 274 2.94 -4.14 7.33
CA TRP A 274 3.85 -3.97 6.20
C TRP A 274 3.75 -2.52 5.70
N GLN A 275 4.88 -1.82 5.73
CA GLN A 275 5.01 -0.45 5.27
C GLN A 275 5.92 -0.46 4.04
N PRO A 276 5.37 -0.43 2.81
CA PRO A 276 6.16 -0.52 1.58
C PRO A 276 6.76 0.81 1.11
N VAL A 277 6.39 1.92 1.77
CA VAL A 277 6.72 3.28 1.31
C VAL A 277 7.85 3.87 2.15
N SER A 278 8.81 4.48 1.46
CA SER A 278 9.92 5.23 2.05
C SER A 278 9.42 6.38 2.95
N PRO A 279 10.18 6.79 3.99
CA PRO A 279 11.60 6.49 4.21
C PRO A 279 11.90 5.18 4.93
N GLN A 280 10.91 4.46 5.48
CA GLN A 280 11.14 3.27 6.31
C GLN A 280 10.35 2.07 5.78
N ASN A 281 10.90 1.42 4.76
CA ASN A 281 10.36 0.17 4.20
C ASN A 281 10.58 -0.97 5.18
N ARG A 282 9.51 -1.56 5.75
CA ARG A 282 9.66 -2.59 6.77
C ARG A 282 8.48 -3.54 6.88
N LEU A 283 8.77 -4.68 7.49
CA LEU A 283 7.81 -5.65 7.98
C LEU A 283 7.92 -5.73 9.50
N VAL A 284 6.81 -5.54 10.21
CA VAL A 284 6.74 -5.62 11.68
C VAL A 284 5.73 -6.67 12.08
N LEU A 285 6.13 -7.55 12.98
CA LEU A 285 5.29 -8.55 13.62
C LEU A 285 5.27 -8.29 15.13
N ILE A 286 4.09 -8.00 15.67
CA ILE A 286 3.86 -7.88 17.10
C ILE A 286 3.15 -9.14 17.57
N LEU A 287 3.70 -9.77 18.60
CA LEU A 287 3.17 -10.98 19.23
C LEU A 287 2.72 -10.63 20.66
N ASN A 288 1.44 -10.89 20.93
CA ASN A 288 0.86 -10.73 22.25
C ASN A 288 0.86 -12.11 22.92
N GLU A 289 1.50 -12.22 24.08
CA GLU A 289 1.69 -13.50 24.78
C GLU A 289 2.47 -14.55 23.97
N PRO A 290 3.78 -14.35 23.69
CA PRO A 290 4.61 -15.40 23.11
C PRO A 290 4.65 -16.59 24.08
N GLN A 291 3.75 -17.58 23.90
CA GLN A 291 3.59 -18.73 24.80
C GLN A 291 4.76 -19.72 24.75
N VAL A 292 5.74 -19.50 23.89
CA VAL A 292 6.79 -20.48 23.70
C VAL A 292 7.94 -20.22 24.67
N LYS A 293 7.94 -20.96 25.77
CA LYS A 293 9.16 -21.28 26.50
C LYS A 293 10.13 -21.99 25.55
N GLY A 294 11.00 -21.25 24.86
CA GLY A 294 12.16 -21.81 24.17
C GLY A 294 12.33 -21.50 22.67
N THR A 295 11.37 -20.91 21.96
CA THR A 295 11.69 -20.34 20.62
C THR A 295 12.31 -18.98 20.84
N THR A 296 13.62 -18.92 20.68
CA THR A 296 14.34 -17.66 20.58
C THR A 296 13.79 -16.85 19.41
N ALA A 297 13.82 -15.51 19.49
CA ALA A 297 13.43 -14.60 18.41
C ALA A 297 14.05 -14.97 17.05
N THR A 298 15.21 -15.64 17.09
CA THR A 298 16.00 -16.14 15.96
C THR A 298 15.45 -17.42 15.31
N ALA A 299 14.67 -18.24 16.02
CA ALA A 299 14.08 -19.47 15.49
C ALA A 299 12.75 -19.23 14.76
N LEU A 300 12.08 -18.12 15.08
CA LEU A 300 10.76 -17.79 14.53
C LEU A 300 10.78 -17.55 13.00
N PRO A 301 11.76 -16.81 12.42
CA PRO A 301 11.88 -16.68 10.98
C PRO A 301 12.00 -18.03 10.26
N GLN A 302 12.83 -18.93 10.80
CA GLN A 302 13.05 -20.27 10.22
C GLN A 302 11.79 -21.13 10.31
N LEU A 303 11.11 -21.13 11.47
CA LEU A 303 9.82 -21.81 11.63
C LEU A 303 8.76 -21.29 10.65
N LEU A 304 8.72 -19.97 10.46
CA LEU A 304 7.80 -19.35 9.51
C LEU A 304 8.12 -19.72 8.07
N THR A 305 9.39 -19.85 7.69
CA THR A 305 9.74 -20.21 6.30
C THR A 305 9.63 -21.71 6.02
N ASP A 306 9.97 -22.56 6.99
CA ASP A 306 10.04 -24.02 6.79
C ASP A 306 8.66 -24.68 6.76
N GLU A 307 7.66 -24.08 7.42
CA GLU A 307 6.29 -24.61 7.48
C GLU A 307 5.40 -24.13 6.31
N ILE A 308 5.88 -23.21 5.47
CA ILE A 308 5.11 -22.68 4.35
C ILE A 308 5.21 -23.62 3.13
N SER A 309 4.13 -24.40 2.96
CA SER A 309 3.90 -25.26 1.79
C SER A 309 3.71 -24.46 0.49
N ASP A 310 4.09 -25.05 -0.65
CA ASP A 310 3.85 -24.46 -1.97
C ASP A 310 2.36 -24.17 -2.21
N SER A 311 1.46 -25.02 -1.69
CA SER A 311 0.02 -24.80 -1.76
C SER A 311 -0.42 -23.51 -1.07
N LEU A 312 0.17 -23.17 0.08
CA LEU A 312 -0.15 -21.94 0.81
C LEU A 312 0.35 -20.71 0.05
N LEU A 313 1.55 -20.79 -0.54
CA LEU A 313 2.11 -19.73 -1.38
C LEU A 313 1.21 -19.42 -2.58
N LEU A 314 0.80 -20.47 -3.30
CA LEU A 314 -0.10 -20.33 -4.45
C LEU A 314 -1.52 -19.91 -4.04
N GLN A 315 -1.97 -20.29 -2.85
CA GLN A 315 -3.23 -19.81 -2.29
C GLN A 315 -3.19 -18.29 -2.02
N ALA A 316 -2.09 -17.77 -1.47
CA ALA A 316 -1.91 -16.33 -1.24
C ALA A 316 -1.96 -15.54 -2.57
N GLN A 317 -1.26 -16.05 -3.58
CA GLN A 317 -1.29 -15.50 -4.94
C GLN A 317 -2.72 -15.49 -5.51
N ALA A 318 -3.43 -16.60 -5.42
CA ALA A 318 -4.81 -16.71 -5.91
C ALA A 318 -5.77 -15.74 -5.21
N GLN A 319 -5.67 -15.60 -3.88
CA GLN A 319 -6.49 -14.64 -3.12
C GLN A 319 -6.22 -13.20 -3.54
N LEU A 320 -4.96 -12.83 -3.77
CA LEU A 320 -4.62 -11.47 -4.24
C LEU A 320 -5.12 -11.22 -5.67
N LEU A 321 -5.05 -12.20 -6.56
CA LEU A 321 -5.60 -12.10 -7.91
C LEU A 321 -7.13 -11.94 -7.91
N GLU A 322 -7.82 -12.68 -7.05
CA GLU A 322 -9.27 -12.57 -6.85
C GLU A 322 -9.63 -11.18 -6.32
N GLN A 323 -8.99 -10.72 -5.23
CA GLN A 323 -9.20 -9.38 -4.67
C GLN A 323 -8.92 -8.27 -5.68
N LEU A 324 -7.85 -8.40 -6.47
CA LEU A 324 -7.54 -7.44 -7.52
C LEU A 324 -8.66 -7.43 -8.56
N SER A 325 -9.17 -8.60 -8.97
CA SER A 325 -10.24 -8.69 -9.97
C SER A 325 -11.55 -8.04 -9.51
N GLU A 326 -11.91 -8.22 -8.24
CA GLU A 326 -13.12 -7.64 -7.64
C GLU A 326 -13.01 -6.13 -7.51
N ARG A 327 -11.84 -5.64 -7.09
CA ARG A 327 -11.64 -4.22 -6.73
C ARG A 327 -11.18 -3.35 -7.89
N TYR A 328 -10.72 -3.93 -9.01
CA TYR A 328 -10.11 -3.18 -10.11
C TYR A 328 -10.98 -2.03 -10.65
N SER A 329 -12.31 -2.22 -10.64
CA SER A 329 -13.29 -1.23 -11.10
C SER A 329 -13.76 -0.27 -10.02
N HIS A 330 -13.34 -0.47 -8.76
CA HIS A 330 -13.80 0.35 -7.65
C HIS A 330 -12.99 1.65 -7.59
N PRO A 331 -13.65 2.83 -7.55
CA PRO A 331 -12.95 4.13 -7.51
C PRO A 331 -11.92 4.23 -6.37
N ASP A 332 -12.25 3.73 -5.18
CA ASP A 332 -11.31 3.73 -4.05
C ASP A 332 -10.02 2.95 -4.32
N PHE A 333 -10.10 1.81 -5.02
CA PHE A 333 -8.91 1.03 -5.36
C PHE A 333 -8.05 1.74 -6.40
N GLN A 334 -8.69 2.34 -7.40
CA GLN A 334 -7.99 3.13 -8.42
C GLN A 334 -7.26 4.31 -7.77
N HIS A 335 -7.92 5.01 -6.84
CA HIS A 335 -7.33 6.11 -6.10
C HIS A 335 -6.15 5.66 -5.22
N GLN A 336 -6.31 4.56 -4.49
CA GLN A 336 -5.22 3.96 -3.71
C GLN A 336 -4.04 3.54 -4.59
N TRP A 337 -4.31 3.06 -5.80
CA TRP A 337 -3.27 2.68 -6.76
C TRP A 337 -2.53 3.91 -7.31
N LEU A 338 -3.24 5.01 -7.60
CA LEU A 338 -2.63 6.29 -7.99
C LEU A 338 -1.70 6.80 -6.89
N GLU A 339 -2.17 6.79 -5.65
CA GLU A 339 -1.37 7.15 -4.48
C GLU A 339 -0.13 6.27 -4.34
N LEU A 340 -0.28 4.95 -4.44
CA LEU A 340 0.84 4.02 -4.38
C LEU A 340 1.85 4.26 -5.50
N THR A 341 1.36 4.50 -6.72
CA THR A 341 2.18 4.80 -7.91
C THR A 341 3.01 6.06 -7.68
N ALA A 342 2.39 7.13 -7.18
CA ALA A 342 3.08 8.38 -6.89
C ALA A 342 4.09 8.25 -5.73
N MET A 343 3.67 7.60 -4.64
CA MET A 343 4.47 7.45 -3.43
C MET A 343 5.67 6.52 -3.65
N LEU A 344 5.58 5.56 -4.54
CA LEU A 344 6.70 4.69 -4.92
C LEU A 344 7.45 5.19 -6.17
N GLY A 345 6.91 6.17 -6.90
CA GLY A 345 7.49 6.62 -8.18
C GLY A 345 7.47 5.53 -9.24
N LEU A 346 6.41 4.71 -9.28
CA LEU A 346 6.30 3.62 -10.24
C LEU A 346 6.08 4.17 -11.66
N PRO A 347 6.65 3.52 -12.70
CA PRO A 347 6.40 3.91 -14.09
C PRO A 347 4.91 3.84 -14.47
N ILE A 348 4.50 4.65 -15.44
CA ILE A 348 3.18 4.55 -16.06
C ILE A 348 2.97 3.14 -16.63
N GLY A 349 1.77 2.57 -16.47
CA GLY A 349 1.46 1.18 -16.87
C GLY A 349 1.90 0.12 -15.85
N SER A 350 2.35 0.53 -14.67
CA SER A 350 2.74 -0.39 -13.60
C SER A 350 1.60 -1.27 -13.09
N GLU A 351 0.34 -0.86 -13.26
CA GLU A 351 -0.83 -1.68 -12.90
C GLU A 351 -0.91 -2.97 -13.72
N LEU A 352 -0.63 -2.89 -15.03
CA LEU A 352 -0.61 -4.05 -15.89
C LEU A 352 0.59 -4.94 -15.58
N THR A 353 1.75 -4.32 -15.35
CA THR A 353 2.97 -5.05 -14.95
C THR A 353 2.77 -5.77 -13.62
N TYR A 354 2.14 -5.13 -12.64
CA TYR A 354 1.80 -5.72 -11.35
C TYR A 354 0.86 -6.92 -11.50
N ALA A 355 -0.24 -6.76 -12.24
CA ALA A 355 -1.20 -7.84 -12.46
C ALA A 355 -0.58 -9.02 -13.22
N THR A 356 0.26 -8.74 -14.22
CA THR A 356 0.97 -9.75 -15.01
C THR A 356 2.01 -10.48 -14.15
N ALA A 357 2.78 -9.73 -13.36
CA ALA A 357 3.74 -10.29 -12.41
C ALA A 357 3.02 -11.23 -11.44
N LEU A 358 1.93 -10.78 -10.80
CA LEU A 358 1.13 -11.60 -9.90
C LEU A 358 0.67 -12.91 -10.53
N GLN A 359 0.30 -12.94 -11.81
CA GLN A 359 -0.11 -14.17 -12.50
C GLN A 359 1.06 -15.13 -12.79
N GLN A 360 2.27 -14.61 -12.95
CA GLN A 360 3.45 -15.36 -13.37
C GLN A 360 4.35 -15.81 -12.21
N LEU A 361 4.08 -15.35 -10.98
CA LEU A 361 4.84 -15.75 -9.80
C LEU A 361 4.77 -17.26 -9.57
N THR A 362 5.93 -17.83 -9.22
CA THR A 362 6.06 -19.24 -8.82
C THR A 362 6.22 -19.35 -7.31
N ALA A 363 5.89 -20.52 -6.74
CA ALA A 363 6.09 -20.81 -5.33
C ALA A 363 7.56 -20.59 -4.90
N ASP A 364 8.53 -21.00 -5.72
CA ASP A 364 9.94 -20.80 -5.44
C ASP A 364 10.34 -19.33 -5.35
N ALA A 365 9.83 -18.48 -6.26
CA ALA A 365 10.10 -17.04 -6.21
C ALA A 365 9.53 -16.40 -4.94
N ILE A 366 8.30 -16.77 -4.57
CA ILE A 366 7.65 -16.26 -3.34
C ILE A 366 8.43 -16.72 -2.10
N ARG A 367 8.87 -17.98 -2.07
CA ARG A 367 9.68 -18.54 -0.96
C ARG A 367 11.01 -17.79 -0.82
N GLN A 368 11.72 -17.57 -1.92
CA GLN A 368 12.96 -16.79 -1.91
C GLN A 368 12.74 -15.37 -1.39
N GLN A 369 11.64 -14.71 -1.80
CA GLN A 369 11.31 -13.39 -1.28
C GLN A 369 11.01 -13.41 0.22
N LEU A 370 10.28 -14.42 0.71
CA LEU A 370 10.03 -14.59 2.14
C LEU A 370 11.34 -14.73 2.94
N GLN A 371 12.30 -15.51 2.43
CA GLN A 371 13.61 -15.64 3.05
C GLN A 371 14.39 -14.32 3.09
N LEU A 372 14.29 -13.50 2.03
CA LEU A 372 14.88 -12.17 2.01
C LEU A 372 14.20 -11.21 3.01
N LEU A 373 12.86 -11.21 3.05
CA LEU A 373 12.08 -10.38 3.97
C LEU A 373 12.29 -10.74 5.44
N LEU A 374 12.47 -12.04 5.74
CA LEU A 374 12.61 -12.56 7.10
C LEU A 374 14.07 -12.87 7.46
N ASN A 375 15.03 -12.16 6.84
CA ASN A 375 16.45 -12.38 7.12
C ASN A 375 16.78 -12.05 8.59
N ALA A 376 17.20 -13.06 9.35
CA ALA A 376 17.53 -12.94 10.77
C ALA A 376 18.72 -11.99 11.04
N ASP A 377 19.62 -11.80 10.09
CA ASP A 377 20.80 -10.93 10.24
C ASP A 377 20.43 -9.43 10.35
N HIS A 378 19.21 -9.09 9.94
CA HIS A 378 18.67 -7.73 9.97
C HIS A 378 17.44 -7.62 10.88
N GLN A 379 17.20 -8.62 11.72
CA GLN A 379 16.05 -8.65 12.61
C GLN A 379 16.30 -7.78 13.84
N LEU A 380 15.43 -6.80 14.06
CA LEU A 380 15.28 -6.13 15.36
C LEU A 380 14.26 -6.90 16.19
N SER A 381 14.60 -7.21 17.44
CA SER A 381 13.69 -7.87 18.39
C SER A 381 13.60 -7.06 19.68
N VAL A 382 12.42 -6.56 20.00
CA VAL A 382 12.14 -5.86 21.26
C VAL A 382 11.14 -6.67 22.07
N THR A 383 11.46 -6.97 23.33
CA THR A 383 10.56 -7.71 24.23
C THR A 383 10.16 -6.84 25.43
N LEU A 384 8.87 -6.71 25.67
CA LEU A 384 8.33 -6.16 26.91
C LEU A 384 8.05 -7.30 27.89
N LYS A 385 8.72 -7.28 29.05
CA LYS A 385 8.49 -8.23 30.14
C LYS A 385 7.51 -7.64 31.16
N PRO A 386 6.57 -8.43 31.69
CA PRO A 386 5.76 -8.03 32.84
C PRO A 386 6.67 -7.88 34.06
N PHE A 387 6.37 -6.89 34.92
CA PHE A 387 7.03 -6.68 36.22
C PHE A 387 6.78 -7.81 37.22
#